data_AF-A0A2T6FHT6-F1
#
_entry.id   AF-A0A2T6FHT6-F1
#
_cell.length_a   1.000
_cell.length_b   1.000
_cell.length_c   1.000
_cell.angle_alpha   90.00
_cell.angle_beta   90.00
_cell.angle_gamma   90.00
#
_symmetry.space_group_name_H-M   'P 1'
#
loop_
_entity.id
_entity.type
_entity.pdbx_description
1 polymer ?
#
loop_
_entity_poly.entity_id
_entity_poly.type
_entity_poly.pdbx_seq_one_letter_code
_entity_poly.pdbx_strand_id
1 'polypeptide(L)'
;MANKRALIVDDSTTAQYRLKKMLRRYPLDIDVADSGEAALRYLAHNVPDVIFMDHTMSGMDGFRALQIIKSHPETAMVPVIMYTAQSGDVYTSQARALGALDVVSKDTINATDLSKVMDAIHIYSETAEQREASSDQIESAELIAAANKVTDINAHRIERRAPNPAAVEQARNLELRLSHMEHTLEDNRRFITSRVVRELQGLRKNLREELNDILQQQQAAVAPTALPAPEAEQPAKKESRGWPIATAFIAMAALAVIAYFLVQIHQQLNQNAQVQEQFGKQLQDVSTKANREPELISPAMQNARIGQPPPLPAANDSDFIGDIAWTFNQSGALAFKQNTIDPKPVLRLHELLHRIASNGFKGTATITIFVGNFCVSIDNMGMAQLAKPEGTLGDCMLSSEIYMLERVMDEYTRETNAILSNLTRAPNSTLRFVINAAEGPDTYPERIPTVSARDWNTIAQNNNRIELALTPDEE
;
A
#
# COMPACT_ATOMS: atom_id res chain seq x y z
N MET A 1 3.22 -26.55 27.37
CA MET A 1 4.02 -26.08 26.22
C MET A 1 4.15 -24.56 26.36
N ALA A 2 5.34 -24.00 26.20
CA ALA A 2 5.52 -22.55 26.22
C ALA A 2 4.77 -21.94 25.02
N ASN A 3 4.07 -20.83 25.22
CA ASN A 3 3.43 -20.11 24.12
C ASN A 3 4.52 -19.66 23.14
N LYS A 4 4.22 -19.75 21.84
CA LYS A 4 5.12 -19.19 20.82
C LYS A 4 5.12 -17.67 20.94
N ARG A 5 6.23 -17.03 20.60
CA ARG A 5 6.47 -15.62 20.87
C ARG A 5 6.67 -14.82 19.60
N ALA A 6 5.93 -13.73 19.48
CA ALA A 6 6.09 -12.76 18.41
C ALA A 6 6.71 -11.48 18.95
N LEU A 7 7.72 -10.95 18.25
CA LEU A 7 8.27 -9.62 18.50
C LEU A 7 7.73 -8.65 17.45
N ILE A 8 7.09 -7.57 17.90
CA ILE A 8 6.71 -6.45 17.04
C ILE A 8 7.73 -5.33 17.21
N VAL A 9 8.32 -4.86 16.11
CA VAL A 9 9.31 -3.78 16.08
C VAL A 9 8.78 -2.67 15.20
N ASP A 10 8.42 -1.56 15.82
CA ASP A 10 7.81 -0.41 15.13
C ASP A 10 7.98 0.82 16.04
N ASP A 11 8.24 2.00 15.49
CA ASP A 11 8.33 3.23 16.30
C ASP A 11 6.95 3.83 16.62
N SER A 12 5.90 3.36 15.93
CA SER A 12 4.53 3.77 16.15
C SER A 12 3.83 2.85 17.13
N THR A 13 3.57 3.34 18.35
CA THR A 13 2.76 2.65 19.36
C THR A 13 1.37 2.27 18.83
N THR A 14 0.78 3.07 17.94
CA THR A 14 -0.48 2.78 17.24
C THR A 14 -0.35 1.55 16.33
N ALA A 15 0.71 1.47 15.52
CA ALA A 15 0.95 0.33 14.65
C ALA A 15 1.25 -0.95 15.44
N GLN A 16 2.03 -0.84 16.53
CA GLN A 16 2.25 -1.93 17.49
C GLN A 16 0.93 -2.43 18.07
N TYR A 17 0.07 -1.52 18.55
CA TYR A 17 -1.23 -1.88 19.13
C TYR A 17 -2.17 -2.53 18.12
N ARG A 18 -2.23 -2.00 16.89
CA ARG A 18 -3.03 -2.56 15.79
C ARG A 18 -2.60 -4.00 15.50
N LEU A 19 -1.31 -4.22 15.26
CA LEU A 19 -0.78 -5.54 14.96
C LEU A 19 -0.93 -6.49 16.15
N LYS A 20 -0.69 -6.02 17.38
CA LYS A 20 -0.94 -6.79 18.60
C LYS A 20 -2.40 -7.22 18.72
N LYS A 21 -3.36 -6.34 18.43
CA LYS A 21 -4.80 -6.67 18.44
C LYS A 21 -5.16 -7.70 17.38
N MET A 22 -4.53 -7.65 16.20
CA MET A 22 -4.73 -8.65 15.15
C MET A 22 -4.13 -10.01 15.55
N LEU A 23 -2.96 -10.00 16.18
CA LEU A 23 -2.25 -11.19 16.61
C LEU A 23 -2.84 -11.85 17.87
N ARG A 24 -3.61 -11.12 18.70
CA ARG A 24 -4.32 -11.67 19.88
C ARG A 24 -5.27 -12.83 19.58
N ARG A 25 -5.68 -13.02 18.32
CA ARG A 25 -6.52 -14.15 17.90
C ARG A 25 -5.74 -15.47 17.84
N TYR A 26 -4.42 -15.41 17.94
CA TYR A 26 -3.52 -16.55 17.94
C TYR A 26 -2.92 -16.76 19.34
N PRO A 27 -2.55 -18.00 19.70
CA PRO A 27 -1.93 -18.33 20.98
C PRO A 27 -0.45 -17.92 20.98
N LEU A 28 -0.20 -16.61 20.92
CA LEU A 28 1.12 -16.00 20.87
C LEU A 28 1.32 -15.06 22.05
N ASP A 29 2.50 -15.13 22.66
CA ASP A 29 2.99 -14.10 23.55
C ASP A 29 3.60 -12.98 22.70
N ILE A 30 3.13 -11.75 22.90
CA ILE A 30 3.50 -10.62 22.04
C ILE A 30 4.37 -9.64 22.83
N ASP A 31 5.64 -9.64 22.48
CA ASP A 31 6.64 -8.68 22.94
C ASP A 31 6.79 -7.55 21.91
N VAL A 32 7.26 -6.40 22.37
CA VAL A 32 7.30 -5.17 21.57
C VAL A 32 8.61 -4.44 21.78
N ALA A 33 9.18 -3.93 20.70
CA ALA A 33 10.32 -3.02 20.68
C ALA A 33 9.95 -1.76 19.88
N ASP A 34 10.41 -0.61 20.35
CA ASP A 34 10.09 0.73 19.83
C ASP A 34 11.08 1.25 18.78
N SER A 35 12.14 0.48 18.49
CA SER A 35 13.23 0.86 17.60
C SER A 35 14.02 -0.37 17.15
N GLY A 36 14.76 -0.23 16.04
CA GLY A 36 15.68 -1.28 15.58
C GLY A 36 16.74 -1.62 16.64
N GLU A 37 17.26 -0.61 17.35
CA GLU A 37 18.22 -0.78 18.43
C GLU A 37 17.62 -1.51 19.63
N ALA A 38 16.39 -1.18 20.03
CA ALA A 38 15.69 -1.91 21.08
C ALA A 38 15.42 -3.36 20.70
N ALA A 39 15.08 -3.63 19.43
CA ALA A 39 14.90 -4.98 18.93
C ALA A 39 16.21 -5.78 19.00
N LEU A 40 17.35 -5.20 18.60
CA LEU A 40 18.64 -5.86 18.72
C LEU A 40 19.03 -6.14 20.18
N ARG A 41 18.78 -5.21 21.11
CA ARG A 41 18.99 -5.44 22.55
C ARG A 41 18.10 -6.56 23.10
N TYR A 42 16.85 -6.62 22.65
CA TYR A 42 15.92 -7.68 23.02
C TYR A 42 16.40 -9.04 22.50
N LEU A 43 16.84 -9.10 21.25
CA LEU A 43 17.31 -10.32 20.57
C LEU A 43 18.62 -10.88 21.15
N ALA A 44 19.39 -10.06 21.86
CA ALA A 44 20.58 -10.53 22.59
C ALA A 44 20.25 -11.47 23.77
N HIS A 45 19.00 -11.45 24.27
CA HIS A 45 18.59 -12.23 25.44
C HIS A 45 17.37 -13.12 25.19
N ASN A 46 16.63 -12.88 24.10
CA ASN A 46 15.38 -13.57 23.77
C ASN A 46 15.38 -13.94 22.29
N VAL A 47 14.94 -15.15 21.96
CA VAL A 47 14.76 -15.59 20.57
C VAL A 47 13.27 -15.80 20.32
N PRO A 48 12.59 -14.85 19.64
CA PRO A 48 11.18 -15.01 19.30
C PRO A 48 11.00 -15.99 18.15
N ASP A 49 9.81 -16.57 18.02
CA ASP A 49 9.45 -17.45 16.91
C ASP A 49 9.19 -16.67 15.60
N VAL A 50 8.84 -15.38 15.71
CA VAL A 50 8.61 -14.51 14.56
C VAL A 50 8.85 -13.04 14.91
N ILE A 51 9.39 -12.28 13.95
CA ILE A 51 9.59 -10.83 14.08
C ILE A 51 8.76 -10.12 13.02
N PHE A 52 7.95 -9.16 13.43
CA PHE A 52 7.32 -8.18 12.55
C PHE A 52 8.09 -6.87 12.65
N MET A 53 8.69 -6.44 11.54
CA MET A 53 9.63 -5.33 11.52
C MET A 53 9.11 -4.22 10.62
N ASP A 54 8.94 -3.01 11.15
CA ASP A 54 8.75 -1.84 10.30
C ASP A 54 10.07 -1.45 9.62
N HIS A 55 9.95 -0.88 8.43
CA HIS A 55 11.07 -0.34 7.69
C HIS A 55 11.42 1.08 8.09
N THR A 56 10.41 1.95 8.19
CA THR A 56 10.62 3.39 8.39
C THR A 56 10.56 3.70 9.88
N MET A 57 11.69 3.54 10.56
CA MET A 57 11.85 3.86 11.97
C MET A 57 12.85 5.00 12.17
N SER A 58 12.63 5.81 13.21
CA SER A 58 13.63 6.79 13.65
C SER A 58 14.92 6.09 14.15
N GLY A 59 16.09 6.61 13.75
CA GLY A 59 17.38 5.99 14.06
C GLY A 59 17.76 4.89 13.07
N MET A 60 17.88 3.65 13.55
CA MET A 60 18.15 2.49 12.68
C MET A 60 16.90 2.09 11.89
N ASP A 61 17.01 2.13 10.55
CA ASP A 61 15.96 1.64 9.67
C ASP A 61 15.80 0.10 9.75
N GLY A 62 14.61 -0.39 9.38
CA GLY A 62 14.28 -1.80 9.47
C GLY A 62 15.06 -2.72 8.52
N PHE A 63 15.56 -2.21 7.39
CA PHE A 63 16.41 -2.99 6.49
C PHE A 63 17.79 -3.20 7.09
N ARG A 64 18.33 -2.19 7.76
CA ARG A 64 19.58 -2.28 8.48
C ARG A 64 19.45 -3.23 9.67
N ALA A 65 18.35 -3.12 10.42
CA ALA A 65 18.05 -4.07 11.50
C ALA A 65 17.92 -5.51 10.96
N LEU A 66 17.19 -5.72 9.86
CA LEU A 66 17.04 -7.02 9.21
C LEU A 66 18.38 -7.65 8.80
N GLN A 67 19.27 -6.87 8.17
CA GLN A 67 20.61 -7.33 7.81
C GLN A 67 21.42 -7.78 9.03
N ILE A 68 21.34 -7.02 10.12
CA ILE A 68 22.04 -7.35 11.37
C ILE A 68 21.45 -8.64 11.96
N ILE A 69 20.13 -8.76 12.05
CA ILE A 69 19.44 -9.95 12.56
C ILE A 69 19.80 -11.19 11.74
N LYS A 70 19.87 -11.07 10.41
CA LYS A 70 20.17 -12.18 9.51
C LYS A 70 21.65 -12.57 9.45
N SER A 71 22.55 -11.66 9.82
CA SER A 71 23.99 -11.93 9.88
C SER A 71 24.44 -12.59 11.20
N HIS A 72 23.61 -12.58 12.24
CA HIS A 72 23.92 -13.24 13.52
C HIS A 72 23.42 -14.70 13.54
N PRO A 73 24.28 -15.70 13.86
CA PRO A 73 23.90 -17.11 13.80
C PRO A 73 22.69 -17.50 14.66
N GLU A 74 22.54 -16.89 15.83
CA GLU A 74 21.46 -17.23 16.77
C GLU A 74 20.10 -16.67 16.34
N THR A 75 20.07 -15.61 15.52
CA THR A 75 18.84 -14.95 15.08
C THR A 75 18.57 -15.11 13.59
N ALA A 76 19.53 -15.65 12.81
CA ALA A 76 19.42 -15.77 11.36
C ALA A 76 18.21 -16.60 10.91
N MET A 77 17.87 -17.65 11.68
CA MET A 77 16.74 -18.54 11.38
C MET A 77 15.39 -17.95 11.77
N VAL A 78 15.34 -16.89 12.59
CA VAL A 78 14.07 -16.29 12.99
C VAL A 78 13.38 -15.65 11.78
N PRO A 79 12.14 -16.04 11.43
CA PRO A 79 11.44 -15.44 10.30
C PRO A 79 11.13 -13.97 10.60
N VAL A 80 11.53 -13.09 9.67
CA VAL A 80 11.26 -11.65 9.74
C VAL A 80 10.26 -11.30 8.66
N ILE A 81 9.13 -10.74 9.05
CA ILE A 81 8.10 -10.22 8.14
C ILE A 81 8.20 -8.70 8.19
N MET A 82 8.42 -8.07 7.04
CA MET A 82 8.39 -6.61 6.97
C MET A 82 6.94 -6.17 7.08
N TYR A 83 6.59 -5.42 8.13
CA TYR A 83 5.29 -4.83 8.32
C TYR A 83 5.41 -3.32 8.12
N THR A 84 5.13 -2.81 6.92
CA THR A 84 5.48 -1.43 6.54
C THR A 84 4.43 -0.78 5.63
N ALA A 85 4.39 0.56 5.58
CA ALA A 85 3.56 1.30 4.61
C ALA A 85 4.16 1.27 3.19
N GLN A 86 5.47 0.97 3.07
CA GLN A 86 6.10 0.85 1.77
C GLN A 86 5.63 -0.44 1.06
N SER A 87 5.12 -0.30 -0.16
CA SER A 87 4.59 -1.41 -0.95
C SER A 87 5.11 -1.40 -2.40
N GLY A 88 4.89 -2.50 -3.11
CA GLY A 88 5.30 -2.67 -4.51
C GLY A 88 6.38 -3.72 -4.73
N ASP A 89 6.48 -4.20 -5.97
CA ASP A 89 7.32 -5.36 -6.33
C ASP A 89 8.81 -5.11 -6.11
N VAL A 90 9.28 -3.89 -6.37
CA VAL A 90 10.68 -3.50 -6.16
C VAL A 90 11.05 -3.53 -4.68
N TYR A 91 10.20 -2.99 -3.83
CA TYR A 91 10.41 -3.02 -2.39
C TYR A 91 10.36 -4.44 -1.83
N THR A 92 9.37 -5.22 -2.28
CA THR A 92 9.18 -6.60 -1.84
C THR A 92 10.34 -7.52 -2.25
N SER A 93 10.89 -7.30 -3.45
CA SER A 93 12.07 -8.04 -3.91
C SER A 93 13.34 -7.64 -3.15
N GLN A 94 13.52 -6.34 -2.84
CA GLN A 94 14.64 -5.87 -2.02
C GLN A 94 14.58 -6.45 -0.59
N ALA A 95 13.42 -6.39 0.06
CA ALA A 95 13.22 -6.97 1.40
C ALA A 95 13.55 -8.47 1.43
N ARG A 96 13.07 -9.23 0.43
CA ARG A 96 13.37 -10.66 0.30
C ARG A 96 14.85 -10.93 0.05
N ALA A 97 15.52 -10.13 -0.77
CA ALA A 97 16.96 -10.25 -1.00
C ALA A 97 17.80 -10.02 0.28
N LEU A 98 17.27 -9.22 1.22
CA LEU A 98 17.88 -8.98 2.53
C LEU A 98 17.55 -10.07 3.58
N GLY A 99 16.74 -11.07 3.22
CA GLY A 99 16.40 -12.20 4.08
C GLY A 99 15.06 -12.08 4.83
N ALA A 100 14.19 -11.13 4.45
CA ALA A 100 12.81 -11.13 4.93
C ALA A 100 12.04 -12.31 4.34
N LEU A 101 11.19 -12.93 5.16
CA LEU A 101 10.32 -14.03 4.74
C LEU A 101 9.19 -13.52 3.85
N ASP A 102 8.56 -12.41 4.25
CA ASP A 102 7.47 -11.78 3.50
C ASP A 102 7.37 -10.29 3.81
N VAL A 103 6.55 -9.57 3.03
CA VAL A 103 6.23 -8.16 3.23
C VAL A 103 4.72 -8.01 3.32
N VAL A 104 4.26 -7.40 4.41
CA VAL A 104 2.87 -7.09 4.67
C VAL A 104 2.70 -5.58 4.74
N SER A 105 1.83 -5.05 3.89
CA SER A 105 1.50 -3.62 3.87
C SER A 105 0.65 -3.23 5.08
N LYS A 106 1.05 -2.20 5.83
CA LYS A 106 0.27 -1.60 6.93
C LYS A 106 -1.10 -1.09 6.45
N ASP A 107 -1.17 -0.62 5.22
CA ASP A 107 -2.35 0.04 4.65
C ASP A 107 -3.36 -0.96 4.09
N THR A 108 -2.91 -2.15 3.69
CA THR A 108 -3.75 -3.17 3.03
C THR A 108 -3.94 -4.42 3.90
N ILE A 109 -3.44 -4.42 5.15
CA ILE A 109 -3.45 -5.62 5.98
C ILE A 109 -4.87 -6.10 6.30
N ASN A 110 -5.24 -7.23 5.71
CA ASN A 110 -6.46 -7.96 6.02
C ASN A 110 -6.15 -9.18 6.89
N ALA A 111 -7.14 -9.65 7.67
CA ALA A 111 -6.97 -10.84 8.52
C ALA A 111 -6.49 -12.08 7.75
N THR A 112 -6.84 -12.18 6.47
CA THR A 112 -6.47 -13.24 5.54
C THR A 112 -4.99 -13.21 5.13
N ASP A 113 -4.35 -12.03 5.09
CA ASP A 113 -2.93 -11.94 4.73
C ASP A 113 -2.06 -12.29 5.94
N LEU A 114 -2.51 -11.89 7.14
CA LEU A 114 -1.88 -12.34 8.36
C LEU A 114 -2.03 -13.85 8.57
N SER A 115 -3.20 -14.45 8.25
CA SER A 115 -3.38 -15.91 8.36
C SER A 115 -2.47 -16.69 7.40
N LYS A 116 -2.32 -16.25 6.15
CA LYS A 116 -1.37 -16.87 5.19
C LYS A 116 0.07 -16.80 5.67
N VAL A 117 0.45 -15.66 6.28
CA VAL A 117 1.79 -15.49 6.85
C VAL A 117 1.97 -16.39 8.07
N MET A 118 0.94 -16.56 8.92
CA MET A 118 0.94 -17.50 10.05
C MET A 118 1.01 -18.97 9.61
N ASP A 119 0.37 -19.32 8.50
CA ASP A 119 0.42 -20.65 7.90
C ASP A 119 1.80 -20.94 7.28
N ALA A 120 2.41 -19.94 6.63
CA ALA A 120 3.73 -20.04 6.02
C ALA A 120 4.88 -20.21 7.04
N ILE A 121 4.72 -19.67 8.25
CA ILE A 121 5.69 -19.84 9.35
C ILE A 121 5.45 -21.08 10.21
N HIS A 122 4.48 -21.94 9.85
CA HIS A 122 4.18 -23.20 10.54
C HIS A 122 4.11 -23.05 12.08
N ILE A 123 3.45 -21.98 12.54
CA ILE A 123 3.23 -21.77 13.97
C ILE A 123 2.30 -22.85 14.55
N TYR A 124 1.53 -23.54 13.70
CA TYR A 124 0.82 -24.79 14.01
C TYR A 124 1.50 -25.98 13.34
N SER A 125 1.76 -27.04 14.11
CA SER A 125 1.68 -28.38 13.55
C SER A 125 0.20 -28.69 13.38
N GLU A 126 -0.25 -29.01 12.16
CA GLU A 126 -1.44 -29.85 12.01
C GLU A 126 -1.33 -30.99 13.02
N THR A 127 -2.40 -31.20 13.80
CA THR A 127 -2.48 -32.26 14.80
C THR A 127 -1.98 -33.55 14.16
N ALA A 128 -1.01 -34.20 14.81
CA ALA A 128 -0.40 -35.46 14.35
C ALA A 128 -1.46 -36.52 13.97
N GLU A 129 -2.68 -36.41 14.50
CA GLU A 129 -3.86 -37.22 14.18
C GLU A 129 -4.31 -37.18 12.70
N GLN A 130 -4.00 -36.14 11.92
CA GLN A 130 -4.39 -36.07 10.50
C GLN A 130 -3.31 -36.57 9.52
N ARG A 131 -2.05 -36.70 9.95
CA ARG A 131 -0.99 -37.33 9.13
C ARG A 131 -1.10 -38.85 9.13
N GLU A 132 -1.52 -39.46 10.24
CA GLU A 132 -1.74 -40.91 10.32
C GLU A 132 -2.91 -41.35 9.41
N ALA A 133 -3.95 -40.52 9.22
CA ALA A 133 -5.08 -40.86 8.37
C ALA A 133 -4.83 -40.72 6.85
N SER A 134 -3.74 -40.07 6.44
CA SER A 134 -3.41 -39.79 5.03
C SER A 134 -2.19 -40.57 4.51
N SER A 135 -1.47 -41.29 5.37
CA SER A 135 -0.23 -41.99 5.00
C SER A 135 -0.45 -43.40 4.42
N ASP A 136 -1.66 -43.95 4.48
CA ASP A 136 -1.90 -45.38 4.21
C ASP A 136 -2.18 -45.75 2.74
N GLN A 137 -1.92 -44.87 1.75
CA GLN A 137 -2.25 -45.20 0.35
C GLN A 137 -1.18 -44.98 -0.72
N ILE A 138 0.09 -44.77 -0.38
CA ILE A 138 1.15 -44.85 -1.41
C ILE A 138 2.36 -45.61 -0.88
N GLU A 139 2.20 -46.93 -0.72
CA GLU A 139 3.31 -47.85 -0.50
C GLU A 139 3.49 -48.71 -1.76
N SER A 140 4.49 -48.38 -2.58
CA SER A 140 5.09 -49.36 -3.49
C SER A 140 6.50 -49.63 -2.96
N ALA A 141 6.63 -50.80 -2.33
CA ALA A 141 7.83 -51.31 -1.64
C ALA A 141 9.09 -51.40 -2.51
N GLU A 142 8.97 -51.14 -3.81
CA GLU A 142 10.05 -51.23 -4.79
C GLU A 142 11.02 -50.04 -4.71
N LEU A 143 10.56 -48.85 -4.33
CA LEU A 143 11.44 -47.66 -4.19
C LEU A 143 12.30 -47.68 -2.93
N ILE A 144 11.80 -48.24 -1.83
CA ILE A 144 12.53 -48.32 -0.55
C ILE A 144 13.66 -49.35 -0.63
N ALA A 145 13.45 -50.45 -1.37
CA ALA A 145 14.47 -51.46 -1.62
C ALA A 145 15.64 -50.97 -2.50
N ALA A 146 15.39 -50.01 -3.40
CA ALA A 146 16.42 -49.43 -4.26
C ALA A 146 17.34 -48.45 -3.49
N ALA A 147 16.78 -47.69 -2.54
CA ALA A 147 17.54 -46.72 -1.75
C ALA A 147 18.55 -47.38 -0.78
N ASN A 148 18.20 -48.53 -0.20
CA ASN A 148 19.06 -49.25 0.74
C ASN A 148 20.21 -50.02 0.07
N LYS A 149 20.28 -50.07 -1.26
CA LYS A 149 21.34 -50.78 -2.00
C LYS A 149 22.55 -49.89 -2.32
N VAL A 150 22.46 -48.59 -2.10
CA VAL A 150 23.50 -47.60 -2.45
C VAL A 150 24.46 -47.31 -1.28
N THR A 151 24.13 -47.72 -0.06
CA THR A 151 24.93 -47.43 1.14
C THR A 151 26.07 -48.42 1.44
N ASP A 152 26.19 -49.53 0.71
CA ASP A 152 27.12 -50.62 1.05
C ASP A 152 28.45 -50.66 0.26
N ILE A 153 28.77 -49.67 -0.58
CA ILE A 153 29.97 -49.77 -1.47
C ILE A 153 31.24 -49.06 -0.96
N ASN A 154 31.24 -48.26 0.10
CA ASN A 154 32.45 -47.51 0.49
C ASN A 154 33.07 -47.90 1.85
N ALA A 155 33.30 -49.19 2.05
CA ALA A 155 34.17 -49.71 3.11
C ALA A 155 35.55 -50.12 2.56
N HIS A 156 36.33 -49.15 2.05
CA HIS A 156 37.79 -49.33 1.92
C HIS A 156 38.54 -48.32 2.80
N ARG A 157 39.15 -48.90 3.83
CA ARG A 157 39.98 -48.29 4.87
C ARG A 157 41.24 -47.70 4.22
N ILE A 158 41.24 -46.38 4.01
CA ILE A 158 42.45 -45.59 3.82
C ILE A 158 42.85 -45.04 5.18
N GLU A 159 44.07 -45.36 5.64
CA GLU A 159 44.71 -44.77 6.80
C GLU A 159 44.76 -43.24 6.62
N ARG A 160 43.82 -42.52 7.22
CA ARG A 160 43.79 -41.06 7.16
C ARG A 160 44.78 -40.50 8.18
N ARG A 161 45.88 -39.99 7.66
CA ARG A 161 46.71 -38.97 8.33
C ARG A 161 45.78 -37.88 8.87
N ALA A 162 46.00 -37.45 10.12
CA ALA A 162 45.14 -36.47 10.79
C ALA A 162 44.85 -35.29 9.86
N PRO A 163 43.56 -34.98 9.58
CA PRO A 163 43.21 -33.97 8.60
C PRO A 163 43.63 -32.59 9.10
N ASN A 164 44.23 -31.80 8.22
CA ASN A 164 44.59 -30.40 8.49
C ASN A 164 43.33 -29.66 8.97
N PRO A 165 43.34 -29.00 10.15
CA PRO A 165 42.16 -28.31 10.70
C PRO A 165 41.53 -27.31 9.71
N ALA A 166 42.33 -26.71 8.82
CA ALA A 166 41.83 -25.83 7.77
C ALA A 166 40.98 -26.56 6.70
N ALA A 167 41.30 -27.81 6.37
CA ALA A 167 40.57 -28.60 5.38
C ALA A 167 39.25 -29.17 5.96
N VAL A 168 39.23 -29.47 7.26
CA VAL A 168 38.01 -29.89 7.98
C VAL A 168 37.03 -28.73 8.05
N GLU A 169 37.52 -27.52 8.31
CA GLU A 169 36.69 -26.31 8.35
C GLU A 169 36.16 -25.92 6.97
N GLN A 170 36.95 -26.11 5.91
CA GLN A 170 36.48 -25.89 4.53
C GLN A 170 35.42 -26.91 4.10
N ALA A 171 35.59 -28.19 4.46
CA ALA A 171 34.60 -29.22 4.19
C ALA A 171 33.29 -28.95 4.93
N ARG A 172 33.37 -28.54 6.20
CA ARG A 172 32.20 -28.19 7.02
C ARG A 172 31.45 -26.97 6.46
N ASN A 173 32.18 -25.94 6.02
CA ASN A 173 31.57 -24.77 5.38
C ASN A 173 30.95 -25.09 4.01
N LEU A 174 31.53 -26.04 3.26
CA LEU A 174 30.97 -26.48 1.98
C LEU A 174 29.71 -27.34 2.19
N GLU A 175 29.70 -28.20 3.21
CA GLU A 175 28.55 -29.03 3.58
C GLU A 175 27.38 -28.17 4.10
N LEU A 176 27.67 -27.13 4.89
CA LEU A 176 26.68 -26.11 5.28
C LEU A 176 26.10 -25.37 4.05
N ARG A 177 26.93 -25.02 3.06
CA ARG A 177 26.45 -24.36 1.83
C ARG A 177 25.62 -25.29 0.95
N LEU A 178 25.99 -26.56 0.85
CA LEU A 178 25.24 -27.56 0.09
C LEU A 178 23.88 -27.82 0.72
N SER A 179 23.82 -27.98 2.05
CA SER A 179 22.56 -28.11 2.78
C SER A 179 21.66 -26.87 2.59
N HIS A 180 22.24 -25.67 2.61
CA HIS A 180 21.49 -24.44 2.38
C HIS A 180 20.93 -24.36 0.94
N MET A 181 21.70 -24.81 -0.05
CA MET A 181 21.30 -24.81 -1.45
C MET A 181 20.22 -25.86 -1.74
N GLU A 182 20.30 -27.05 -1.12
CA GLU A 182 19.27 -28.08 -1.20
C GLU A 182 17.95 -27.60 -0.60
N HIS A 183 18.00 -26.97 0.58
CA HIS A 183 16.80 -26.40 1.21
C HIS A 183 16.17 -25.30 0.34
N THR A 184 17.00 -24.44 -0.27
CA THR A 184 16.53 -23.36 -1.16
C THR A 184 15.90 -23.92 -2.43
N LEU A 185 16.45 -24.99 -3.00
CA LEU A 185 15.89 -25.66 -4.18
C LEU A 185 14.57 -26.36 -3.85
N GLU A 186 14.44 -26.95 -2.66
CA GLU A 186 13.21 -27.60 -2.23
C GLU A 186 12.09 -26.60 -1.91
N ASP A 187 12.44 -25.46 -1.32
CA ASP A 187 11.51 -24.35 -1.10
C ASP A 187 11.03 -23.74 -2.42
N ASN A 188 11.94 -23.55 -3.39
CA ASN A 188 11.58 -23.08 -4.74
C ASN A 188 10.70 -24.09 -5.48
N ARG A 189 10.97 -25.39 -5.35
CA ARG A 189 10.14 -26.45 -5.93
C ARG A 189 8.73 -26.41 -5.34
N ARG A 190 8.59 -26.34 -4.00
CA ARG A 190 7.29 -26.25 -3.31
C ARG A 190 6.54 -24.97 -3.72
N PHE A 191 7.25 -23.85 -3.84
CA PHE A 191 6.71 -22.56 -4.27
C PHE A 191 6.12 -22.61 -5.68
N ILE A 192 6.85 -23.13 -6.67
CA ILE A 192 6.37 -23.24 -8.07
C ILE A 192 5.13 -24.13 -8.14
N THR A 193 5.13 -25.29 -7.49
CA THR A 193 3.94 -26.17 -7.46
C THR A 193 2.75 -25.49 -6.80
N SER A 194 2.94 -24.75 -5.70
CA SER A 194 1.84 -24.05 -5.02
C SER A 194 1.24 -22.91 -5.86
N ARG A 195 2.05 -22.27 -6.72
CA ARG A 195 1.60 -21.19 -7.60
C ARG A 195 0.79 -21.75 -8.77
N VAL A 196 1.28 -22.82 -9.39
CA VAL A 196 0.57 -23.51 -10.49
C VAL A 196 -0.75 -24.11 -10.00
N VAL A 197 -0.78 -24.72 -8.80
CA VAL A 197 -2.00 -25.26 -8.21
C VAL A 197 -3.02 -24.14 -7.90
N ARG A 198 -2.58 -22.98 -7.39
CA ARG A 198 -3.46 -21.83 -7.13
C ARG A 198 -4.05 -21.24 -8.41
N GLU A 199 -3.26 -21.09 -9.47
CA GLU A 199 -3.75 -20.61 -10.77
C GLU A 199 -4.77 -21.58 -11.39
N LEU A 200 -4.49 -22.88 -11.35
CA LEU A 200 -5.41 -23.90 -11.86
C LEU A 200 -6.70 -23.99 -11.04
N GLN A 201 -6.64 -23.81 -9.72
CA GLN A 201 -7.83 -23.78 -8.87
C GLN A 201 -8.68 -22.52 -9.12
N GLY A 202 -8.05 -21.36 -9.32
CA GLY A 202 -8.72 -20.13 -9.72
C GLY A 202 -9.42 -20.27 -11.07
N LEU A 203 -8.72 -20.79 -12.07
CA LEU A 203 -9.28 -21.07 -13.40
C LEU A 203 -10.46 -22.03 -13.32
N ARG A 204 -10.34 -23.11 -12.53
CA ARG A 204 -11.43 -24.09 -12.30
C ARG A 204 -12.65 -23.44 -11.66
N LYS A 205 -12.46 -22.51 -10.73
CA LYS A 205 -13.57 -21.81 -10.04
C LYS A 205 -14.32 -20.92 -11.03
N ASN A 206 -13.60 -20.11 -11.80
CA ASN A 206 -14.18 -19.20 -12.79
C ASN A 206 -14.95 -19.96 -13.89
N LEU A 207 -14.36 -21.05 -14.42
CA LEU A 207 -15.04 -21.92 -15.40
C LEU A 207 -16.33 -22.54 -14.85
N ARG A 208 -16.39 -22.84 -13.55
CA ARG A 208 -17.56 -23.44 -12.91
C ARG A 208 -18.67 -22.43 -12.67
N GLU A 209 -18.30 -21.19 -12.36
CA GLU A 209 -19.23 -20.06 -12.25
C GLU A 209 -19.82 -19.72 -13.64
N GLU A 210 -18.99 -19.60 -14.69
CA GLU A 210 -19.49 -19.41 -16.06
C GLU A 210 -20.39 -20.56 -16.53
N LEU A 211 -20.03 -21.82 -16.23
CA LEU A 211 -20.84 -22.98 -16.62
C LEU A 211 -22.21 -22.98 -15.92
N ASN A 212 -22.25 -22.58 -14.65
CA ASN A 212 -23.50 -22.48 -13.89
C ASN A 212 -24.40 -21.35 -14.41
N ASP A 213 -23.83 -20.21 -14.77
CA ASP A 213 -24.59 -19.10 -15.35
C ASP A 213 -25.21 -19.48 -16.69
N ILE A 214 -24.48 -20.19 -17.55
CA ILE A 214 -24.99 -20.71 -18.83
C ILE A 214 -26.10 -21.75 -18.60
N LEU A 215 -25.95 -22.64 -17.62
CA LEU A 215 -26.96 -23.65 -17.29
C LEU A 215 -28.25 -23.02 -16.73
N GLN A 216 -28.14 -21.97 -15.91
CA GLN A 216 -29.31 -21.24 -15.40
C GLN A 216 -30.04 -20.47 -16.51
N GLN A 217 -29.32 -19.88 -17.45
CA GLN A 217 -29.94 -19.23 -18.61
C GLN A 217 -30.71 -20.22 -19.51
N GLN A 218 -30.25 -21.48 -19.62
CA GLN A 218 -30.99 -22.51 -20.36
C GLN A 218 -32.21 -23.06 -19.60
N GLN A 219 -32.16 -23.15 -18.27
CA GLN A 219 -33.28 -23.66 -17.47
C GLN A 219 -34.44 -22.67 -17.33
N ALA A 220 -34.18 -21.37 -17.40
CA ALA A 220 -35.24 -20.35 -17.37
C ALA A 220 -36.13 -20.34 -18.64
N ALA A 221 -35.70 -20.99 -19.73
CA ALA A 221 -36.43 -21.06 -20.99
C ALA A 221 -37.43 -22.23 -21.10
N VAL A 222 -37.48 -23.13 -20.10
CA VAL A 222 -38.36 -24.32 -20.15
C VAL A 222 -39.18 -24.43 -18.86
N ALA A 223 -40.18 -23.56 -18.72
CA ALA A 223 -41.32 -23.81 -17.83
C ALA A 223 -42.37 -24.64 -18.60
N PRO A 224 -42.85 -25.79 -18.09
CA PRO A 224 -43.75 -26.66 -18.84
C PRO A 224 -45.20 -26.16 -18.79
N THR A 225 -45.74 -25.84 -19.98
CA THR A 225 -47.18 -25.69 -20.22
C THR A 225 -47.85 -27.06 -20.13
N ALA A 226 -48.97 -27.15 -19.40
CA ALA A 226 -49.71 -28.38 -19.15
C ALA A 226 -50.65 -28.79 -20.31
N LEU A 227 -51.04 -30.09 -20.26
CA LEU A 227 -52.15 -30.83 -20.93
C LEU A 227 -51.76 -31.70 -22.14
N PRO A 228 -52.49 -32.80 -22.43
CA PRO A 228 -52.91 -33.93 -21.59
C PRO A 228 -52.43 -35.29 -22.18
N ALA A 229 -52.55 -36.38 -21.40
CA ALA A 229 -52.28 -37.77 -21.83
C ALA A 229 -53.33 -38.26 -22.87
N PRO A 230 -53.06 -39.26 -23.75
CA PRO A 230 -52.79 -40.64 -23.31
C PRO A 230 -51.89 -41.54 -24.21
N GLU A 231 -51.57 -42.69 -23.62
CA GLU A 231 -51.35 -44.03 -24.19
C GLU A 231 -50.02 -44.43 -24.86
N ALA A 232 -49.77 -45.73 -24.73
CA ALA A 232 -48.49 -46.37 -24.50
C ALA A 232 -47.95 -47.08 -25.74
N GLU A 233 -46.62 -47.14 -25.90
CA GLU A 233 -45.96 -48.26 -26.57
C GLU A 233 -44.47 -48.39 -26.17
N GLN A 234 -44.01 -49.64 -26.20
CA GLN A 234 -42.80 -50.20 -25.58
C GLN A 234 -41.54 -50.11 -26.49
N PRO A 235 -40.34 -50.52 -26.02
CA PRO A 235 -39.06 -49.88 -26.34
C PRO A 235 -38.26 -50.58 -27.44
N ALA A 236 -37.36 -49.86 -28.12
CA ALA A 236 -36.11 -50.44 -28.62
C ALA A 236 -35.08 -49.41 -29.14
N LYS A 237 -33.82 -49.79 -28.90
CA LYS A 237 -32.63 -49.70 -29.77
C LYS A 237 -31.59 -48.61 -29.51
N LYS A 238 -30.37 -49.14 -29.41
CA LYS A 238 -29.06 -48.55 -29.12
C LYS A 238 -28.27 -48.56 -30.43
N GLU A 239 -27.75 -47.42 -30.88
CA GLU A 239 -26.71 -47.28 -31.92
C GLU A 239 -26.30 -45.78 -31.95
N SER A 240 -25.20 -45.38 -31.32
CA SER A 240 -23.80 -45.35 -31.78
C SER A 240 -23.49 -44.31 -32.87
N ARG A 241 -22.55 -43.41 -32.51
CA ARG A 241 -21.41 -42.94 -33.32
C ARG A 241 -21.67 -41.87 -34.40
N GLY A 242 -21.25 -40.64 -34.09
CA GLY A 242 -20.83 -39.67 -35.10
C GLY A 242 -20.81 -38.21 -34.62
N TRP A 243 -19.80 -37.77 -33.86
CA TRP A 243 -19.59 -36.32 -33.68
C TRP A 243 -18.12 -35.90 -33.59
N PRO A 244 -17.47 -35.61 -34.73
CA PRO A 244 -16.34 -34.68 -34.76
C PRO A 244 -16.76 -33.29 -35.28
N ILE A 245 -17.92 -33.17 -35.94
CA ILE A 245 -18.27 -31.96 -36.70
C ILE A 245 -18.66 -30.77 -35.80
N ALA A 246 -19.47 -30.91 -34.75
CA ALA A 246 -19.82 -29.70 -33.98
C ALA A 246 -18.74 -29.25 -32.99
N THR A 247 -17.79 -30.10 -32.61
CA THR A 247 -16.63 -29.60 -31.84
C THR A 247 -15.82 -28.59 -32.65
N ALA A 248 -15.73 -28.79 -33.97
CA ALA A 248 -15.10 -27.83 -34.88
C ALA A 248 -15.93 -26.55 -35.06
N PHE A 249 -17.26 -26.65 -35.12
CA PHE A 249 -18.13 -25.45 -35.20
C PHE A 249 -18.09 -24.61 -33.92
N ILE A 250 -18.06 -25.24 -32.75
CA ILE A 250 -17.97 -24.53 -31.46
C ILE A 250 -16.61 -23.85 -31.33
N ALA A 251 -15.52 -24.51 -31.72
CA ALA A 251 -14.19 -23.90 -31.71
C ALA A 251 -14.07 -22.72 -32.70
N MET A 252 -14.65 -22.83 -33.91
CA MET A 252 -14.70 -21.73 -34.87
C MET A 252 -15.52 -20.55 -34.36
N ALA A 253 -16.67 -20.80 -33.71
CA ALA A 253 -17.49 -19.74 -33.12
C ALA A 253 -16.74 -19.02 -31.99
N ALA A 254 -16.03 -19.76 -31.12
CA ALA A 254 -15.22 -19.19 -30.06
C ALA A 254 -14.07 -18.32 -30.62
N LEU A 255 -13.38 -18.78 -31.66
CA LEU A 255 -12.33 -17.99 -32.33
C LEU A 255 -12.88 -16.73 -33.00
N ALA A 256 -14.08 -16.78 -33.58
CA ALA A 256 -14.73 -15.61 -34.15
C ALA A 256 -15.10 -14.57 -33.09
N VAL A 257 -15.56 -15.00 -31.90
CA VAL A 257 -15.85 -14.11 -30.77
C VAL A 257 -14.56 -13.47 -30.25
N ILE A 258 -13.48 -14.25 -30.09
CA ILE A 258 -12.18 -13.71 -29.66
C ILE A 258 -11.65 -12.70 -30.67
N ALA A 259 -11.72 -13.00 -31.97
CA ALA A 259 -11.31 -12.08 -33.02
C ALA A 259 -12.14 -10.79 -33.02
N TYR A 260 -13.46 -10.88 -32.79
CA TYR A 260 -14.34 -9.73 -32.65
C TYR A 260 -13.93 -8.84 -31.47
N PHE A 261 -13.64 -9.42 -30.30
CA PHE A 261 -13.16 -8.67 -29.13
C PHE A 261 -11.80 -8.01 -29.38
N LEU A 262 -10.86 -8.69 -30.04
CA LEU A 262 -9.56 -8.12 -30.38
C LEU A 262 -9.69 -6.93 -31.33
N VAL A 263 -10.58 -7.00 -32.32
CA VAL A 263 -10.88 -5.87 -33.21
C VAL A 263 -11.50 -4.71 -32.44
N GLN A 264 -12.40 -4.99 -31.48
CA GLN A 264 -13.05 -3.95 -30.70
C GLN A 264 -12.07 -3.21 -29.79
N ILE A 265 -11.17 -3.94 -29.11
CA ILE A 265 -10.10 -3.36 -28.29
C ILE A 265 -9.17 -2.50 -29.15
N HIS A 266 -8.79 -3.00 -30.34
CA HIS A 266 -7.93 -2.25 -31.24
C HIS A 266 -8.59 -0.94 -31.74
N GLN A 267 -9.90 -0.97 -32.04
CA GLN A 267 -10.65 0.23 -32.38
C GLN A 267 -10.68 1.24 -31.23
N GLN A 268 -10.87 0.78 -29.98
CA GLN A 268 -10.91 1.65 -28.81
C GLN A 268 -9.56 2.33 -28.53
N LEU A 269 -8.45 1.60 -28.71
CA LEU A 269 -7.10 2.15 -28.60
C LEU A 269 -6.83 3.22 -29.67
N ASN A 270 -7.28 3.01 -30.91
CA ASN A 270 -7.14 3.99 -31.98
C ASN A 270 -8.00 5.25 -31.76
N GLN A 271 -9.19 5.12 -31.17
CA GLN A 271 -10.02 6.28 -30.80
C GLN A 271 -9.32 7.14 -29.75
N ASN A 272 -8.72 6.52 -28.74
CA ASN A 272 -7.98 7.25 -27.70
C ASN A 272 -6.75 7.97 -28.26
N ALA A 273 -6.04 7.34 -29.20
CA ALA A 273 -4.91 7.97 -29.88
C ALA A 273 -5.35 9.21 -30.69
N GLN A 274 -6.48 9.14 -31.39
CA GLN A 274 -7.03 10.29 -32.13
C GLN A 274 -7.49 11.43 -31.23
N VAL A 275 -8.08 11.12 -30.06
CA VAL A 275 -8.48 12.13 -29.07
C VAL A 275 -7.25 12.86 -28.52
N GLN A 276 -6.16 12.15 -28.24
CA GLN A 276 -4.90 12.79 -27.81
C GLN A 276 -4.31 13.70 -28.89
N GLU A 277 -4.37 13.28 -30.15
CA GLU A 277 -3.87 14.10 -31.26
C GLU A 277 -4.73 15.35 -31.51
N GLN A 278 -6.05 15.24 -31.36
CA GLN A 278 -6.98 16.37 -31.43
C GLN A 278 -6.77 17.35 -30.27
N PHE A 279 -6.52 16.85 -29.06
CA PHE A 279 -6.22 17.70 -27.90
C PHE A 279 -4.89 18.45 -28.07
N GLY A 280 -3.87 17.78 -28.62
CA GLY A 280 -2.60 18.41 -28.99
C GLY A 280 -2.76 19.53 -30.03
N LYS A 281 -3.59 19.31 -31.05
CA LYS A 281 -3.92 20.33 -32.06
C LYS A 281 -4.72 21.50 -31.48
N GLN A 282 -5.64 21.26 -30.55
CA GLN A 282 -6.35 22.33 -29.82
C GLN A 282 -5.42 23.16 -28.93
N LEU A 283 -4.46 22.53 -28.24
CA LEU A 283 -3.46 23.24 -27.45
C LEU A 283 -2.53 24.10 -28.31
N GLN A 284 -2.16 23.63 -29.50
CA GLN A 284 -1.41 24.43 -30.47
C GLN A 284 -2.24 25.59 -31.07
N ASP A 285 -3.53 25.40 -31.31
CA ASP A 285 -4.41 26.47 -31.83
C ASP A 285 -4.70 27.55 -30.77
N VAL A 286 -4.81 27.15 -29.49
CA VAL A 286 -4.91 28.09 -28.35
C VAL A 286 -3.60 28.83 -28.12
N SER A 287 -2.44 28.13 -28.20
CA SER A 287 -1.13 28.76 -28.04
C SER A 287 -0.78 29.71 -29.19
N THR A 288 -1.26 29.45 -30.40
CA THR A 288 -1.01 30.33 -31.57
C THR A 288 -1.99 31.50 -31.63
N LYS A 289 -3.24 31.34 -31.17
CA LYS A 289 -4.18 32.46 -30.95
C LYS A 289 -3.74 33.39 -29.81
N ALA A 290 -3.19 32.84 -28.72
CA ALA A 290 -2.66 33.65 -27.61
C ALA A 290 -1.43 34.51 -28.00
N ASN A 291 -0.73 34.17 -29.09
CA ASN A 291 0.44 34.89 -29.58
C ASN A 291 0.18 35.78 -30.81
N ARG A 292 -1.07 35.82 -31.32
CA ARG A 292 -1.45 36.62 -32.49
C ARG A 292 -2.78 37.32 -32.27
N GLU A 293 -2.83 38.26 -31.34
CA GLU A 293 -3.73 39.44 -31.36
C GLU A 293 -3.52 40.25 -30.07
N PRO A 294 -2.72 41.33 -30.10
CA PRO A 294 -2.99 42.47 -29.23
C PRO A 294 -4.18 43.24 -29.83
N GLU A 295 -5.14 43.60 -29.00
CA GLU A 295 -6.37 44.37 -29.31
C GLU A 295 -7.65 43.56 -29.60
N LEU A 296 -8.75 44.11 -29.08
CA LEU A 296 -10.16 43.71 -29.19
C LEU A 296 -10.72 42.70 -28.18
N ILE A 297 -10.82 43.13 -26.93
CA ILE A 297 -11.96 42.75 -26.08
C ILE A 297 -13.05 43.83 -26.28
N SER A 298 -14.11 43.43 -27.00
CA SER A 298 -15.34 44.18 -27.25
C SER A 298 -16.32 44.17 -26.05
N PRO A 299 -17.33 45.06 -26.03
CA PRO A 299 -18.00 45.54 -24.82
C PRO A 299 -19.19 44.66 -24.44
N ALA A 300 -19.01 43.76 -23.46
CA ALA A 300 -20.12 43.01 -22.88
C ALA A 300 -20.12 42.99 -21.33
N MET A 301 -19.37 43.91 -20.70
CA MET A 301 -19.44 44.16 -19.26
C MET A 301 -19.55 45.67 -18.98
N GLN A 302 -20.59 46.31 -19.52
CA GLN A 302 -20.89 47.72 -19.23
C GLN A 302 -22.06 47.95 -18.25
N ASN A 303 -22.68 46.89 -17.71
CA ASN A 303 -23.82 47.03 -16.80
C ASN A 303 -23.65 46.34 -15.43
N ALA A 304 -22.47 46.47 -14.83
CA ALA A 304 -22.29 46.25 -13.39
C ALA A 304 -21.58 47.46 -12.78
N ARG A 305 -22.35 48.53 -12.51
CA ARG A 305 -21.93 49.59 -11.61
C ARG A 305 -21.77 48.98 -10.22
N ILE A 306 -20.53 48.67 -9.84
CA ILE A 306 -20.08 48.71 -8.45
C ILE A 306 -19.10 49.88 -8.39
N GLY A 307 -19.31 50.78 -7.43
CA GLY A 307 -18.67 52.09 -7.37
C GLY A 307 -17.14 52.03 -7.46
N GLN A 308 -16.56 53.07 -8.08
CA GLN A 308 -15.12 53.29 -8.07
C GLN A 308 -14.61 53.27 -6.61
N PRO A 309 -13.61 52.45 -6.26
CA PRO A 309 -12.80 52.72 -5.07
C PRO A 309 -12.09 54.08 -5.28
N PRO A 310 -11.85 54.84 -4.20
CA PRO A 310 -11.09 56.09 -4.30
C PRO A 310 -9.70 55.82 -4.91
N PRO A 311 -9.06 56.84 -5.54
CA PRO A 311 -7.74 56.65 -6.13
C PRO A 311 -6.77 56.23 -5.01
N LEU A 312 -6.16 55.06 -5.20
CA LEU A 312 -5.13 54.56 -4.30
C LEU A 312 -4.02 55.62 -4.19
N PRO A 313 -3.65 56.06 -2.98
CA PRO A 313 -2.42 56.83 -2.81
C PRO A 313 -1.27 55.93 -3.27
N ALA A 314 -0.21 56.52 -3.82
CA ALA A 314 0.99 55.79 -4.21
C ALA A 314 1.40 54.81 -3.10
N ALA A 315 1.16 53.52 -3.34
CA ALA A 315 1.39 52.48 -2.36
C ALA A 315 2.90 52.31 -2.21
N ASN A 316 3.38 52.41 -0.97
CA ASN A 316 4.68 51.87 -0.63
C ASN A 316 4.70 50.39 -1.02
N ASP A 317 5.77 49.91 -1.67
CA ASP A 317 5.94 48.52 -2.09
C ASP A 317 5.79 47.51 -0.93
N SER A 318 5.90 47.97 0.33
CA SER A 318 5.67 47.20 1.55
C SER A 318 4.21 46.76 1.78
N ASP A 319 3.22 47.56 1.34
CA ASP A 319 1.79 47.25 1.58
C ASP A 319 1.28 46.18 0.61
N PHE A 320 1.74 46.21 -0.65
CA PHE A 320 1.32 45.27 -1.69
C PHE A 320 1.73 43.82 -1.40
N ILE A 321 2.91 43.61 -0.83
CA ILE A 321 3.39 42.28 -0.44
C ILE A 321 2.55 41.70 0.72
N GLY A 322 2.14 42.56 1.65
CA GLY A 322 1.20 42.21 2.72
C GLY A 322 -0.17 41.79 2.18
N ASP A 323 -0.70 42.53 1.19
CA ASP A 323 -1.99 42.24 0.56
C ASP A 323 -2.00 40.88 -0.17
N ILE A 324 -0.88 40.52 -0.81
CA ILE A 324 -0.72 39.21 -1.46
C ILE A 324 -0.78 38.07 -0.44
N ALA A 325 0.00 38.18 0.65
CA ALA A 325 0.03 37.18 1.70
C ALA A 325 -1.36 37.06 2.37
N TRP A 326 -2.00 38.18 2.67
CA TRP A 326 -3.36 38.22 3.21
C TRP A 326 -4.38 37.54 2.29
N THR A 327 -4.32 37.80 0.98
CA THR A 327 -5.23 37.21 -0.01
C THR A 327 -5.08 35.69 -0.07
N PHE A 328 -3.85 35.18 0.01
CA PHE A 328 -3.61 33.74 0.09
C PHE A 328 -4.26 33.15 1.36
N ASN A 329 -4.04 33.79 2.51
CA ASN A 329 -4.50 33.31 3.82
C ASN A 329 -6.03 33.19 3.90
N GLN A 330 -6.78 34.04 3.19
CA GLN A 330 -8.25 33.93 3.09
C GLN A 330 -8.72 32.60 2.46
N SER A 331 -7.87 31.93 1.69
CA SER A 331 -8.18 30.65 1.05
C SER A 331 -7.23 29.51 1.47
N GLY A 332 -6.51 29.70 2.59
CA GLY A 332 -5.50 28.78 3.11
C GLY A 332 -6.06 27.54 3.81
N ALA A 333 -7.38 27.40 3.93
CA ALA A 333 -8.02 26.27 4.61
C ALA A 333 -7.61 24.92 4.00
N LEU A 334 -7.25 23.97 4.88
CA LEU A 334 -6.91 22.60 4.54
C LEU A 334 -8.09 21.70 4.89
N ALA A 335 -8.59 20.93 3.92
CA ALA A 335 -9.57 19.89 4.22
C ALA A 335 -8.95 18.80 5.10
N PHE A 336 -9.76 18.17 5.94
CA PHE A 336 -9.34 16.95 6.62
C PHE A 336 -9.02 15.86 5.58
N LYS A 337 -7.78 15.40 5.58
CA LYS A 337 -7.31 14.21 4.86
C LYS A 337 -6.46 13.39 5.81
N GLN A 338 -6.61 12.08 5.76
CA GLN A 338 -5.89 11.17 6.64
C GLN A 338 -4.40 11.32 6.43
N ASN A 339 -3.68 11.77 7.47
CA ASN A 339 -2.22 11.83 7.57
C ASN A 339 -1.48 12.48 6.40
N THR A 340 -2.17 13.25 5.58
CA THR A 340 -1.62 13.81 4.34
C THR A 340 -2.17 15.21 4.16
N ILE A 341 -1.32 16.11 3.66
CA ILE A 341 -1.78 17.46 3.34
C ILE A 341 -2.56 17.42 2.02
N ASP A 342 -3.63 18.22 1.90
CA ASP A 342 -4.26 18.38 0.59
C ASP A 342 -3.24 19.06 -0.35
N PRO A 343 -2.88 18.46 -1.50
CA PRO A 343 -1.88 19.06 -2.39
C PRO A 343 -2.40 20.36 -3.03
N LYS A 344 -3.72 20.58 -3.12
CA LYS A 344 -4.27 21.75 -3.84
C LYS A 344 -3.83 23.10 -3.24
N PRO A 345 -3.95 23.37 -1.92
CA PRO A 345 -3.49 24.62 -1.35
C PRO A 345 -1.96 24.79 -1.43
N VAL A 346 -1.21 23.69 -1.30
CA VAL A 346 0.27 23.71 -1.43
C VAL A 346 0.71 24.04 -2.86
N LEU A 347 0.02 23.53 -3.88
CA LEU A 347 0.31 23.86 -5.28
C LEU A 347 -0.01 25.33 -5.60
N ARG A 348 -1.12 25.87 -5.07
CA ARG A 348 -1.44 27.31 -5.20
C ARG A 348 -0.38 28.18 -4.54
N LEU A 349 0.09 27.77 -3.36
CA LEU A 349 1.20 28.43 -2.66
C LEU A 349 2.48 28.39 -3.51
N HIS A 350 2.81 27.23 -4.09
CA HIS A 350 3.96 27.07 -4.98
C HIS A 350 3.89 28.03 -6.17
N GLU A 351 2.75 28.10 -6.86
CA GLU A 351 2.56 28.99 -8.00
C GLU A 351 2.68 30.47 -7.60
N LEU A 352 2.11 30.84 -6.45
CA LEU A 352 2.20 32.19 -5.92
C LEU A 352 3.65 32.58 -5.62
N LEU A 353 4.37 31.75 -4.87
CA LEU A 353 5.77 31.99 -4.51
C LEU A 353 6.67 32.03 -5.75
N HIS A 354 6.41 31.18 -6.75
CA HIS A 354 7.11 31.23 -8.04
C HIS A 354 6.92 32.58 -8.74
N ARG A 355 5.68 33.09 -8.82
CA ARG A 355 5.36 34.37 -9.45
C ARG A 355 6.06 35.52 -8.71
N ILE A 356 6.01 35.53 -7.39
CA ILE A 356 6.66 36.54 -6.53
C ILE A 356 8.18 36.51 -6.73
N ALA A 357 8.80 35.34 -6.70
CA ALA A 357 10.23 35.19 -6.92
C ALA A 357 10.64 35.62 -8.34
N SER A 358 9.86 35.26 -9.36
CA SER A 358 10.14 35.64 -10.76
C SER A 358 10.04 37.14 -11.02
N ASN A 359 9.27 37.86 -10.20
CA ASN A 359 9.15 39.32 -10.24
C ASN A 359 10.23 40.04 -9.42
N GLY A 360 11.22 39.31 -8.89
CA GLY A 360 12.40 39.89 -8.24
C GLY A 360 12.25 40.22 -6.76
N PHE A 361 11.23 39.70 -6.08
CA PHE A 361 11.09 39.88 -4.63
C PHE A 361 12.26 39.24 -3.86
N LYS A 362 12.81 39.99 -2.92
CA LYS A 362 13.90 39.55 -2.03
C LYS A 362 13.41 39.58 -0.60
N GLY A 363 13.48 38.44 0.07
CA GLY A 363 12.91 38.33 1.41
C GLY A 363 12.77 36.90 1.87
N THR A 364 12.04 36.75 2.97
CA THR A 364 11.73 35.46 3.58
C THR A 364 10.23 35.21 3.52
N ALA A 365 9.84 34.06 2.96
CA ALA A 365 8.50 33.52 2.99
C ALA A 365 8.40 32.53 4.16
N THR A 366 7.69 32.93 5.21
CA THR A 366 7.37 32.08 6.35
C THR A 366 6.02 31.43 6.12
N ILE A 367 6.03 30.10 6.04
CA ILE A 367 4.84 29.27 5.80
C ILE A 367 4.55 28.54 7.10
N THR A 368 3.41 28.86 7.71
CA THR A 368 2.96 28.21 8.95
C THR A 368 1.79 27.29 8.63
N ILE A 369 1.96 26.01 8.91
CA ILE A 369 0.95 24.98 8.72
C ILE A 369 0.26 24.74 10.05
N PHE A 370 -0.97 25.21 10.17
CA PHE A 370 -1.81 24.95 11.33
C PHE A 370 -2.57 23.64 11.14
N VAL A 371 -2.48 22.76 12.13
CA VAL A 371 -3.18 21.46 12.09
C VAL A 371 -4.32 21.44 13.09
N GLY A 372 -5.50 21.12 12.58
CA GLY A 372 -6.69 20.92 13.38
C GLY A 372 -6.70 19.55 14.06
N ASN A 373 -7.14 19.52 15.32
CA ASN A 373 -7.42 18.31 16.06
C ASN A 373 -8.88 17.87 15.83
N PHE A 374 -9.10 16.94 14.91
CA PHE A 374 -10.43 16.51 14.48
C PHE A 374 -10.97 15.35 15.32
N CYS A 375 -12.26 15.37 15.62
CA CYS A 375 -13.02 14.24 16.14
C CYS A 375 -13.37 13.29 14.98
N VAL A 376 -12.77 12.10 15.01
CA VAL A 376 -12.81 11.11 13.94
C VAL A 376 -13.29 9.74 14.44
N SER A 377 -13.95 8.99 13.56
CA SER A 377 -14.33 7.60 13.77
C SER A 377 -13.54 6.70 12.83
N ILE A 378 -13.24 5.49 13.26
CA ILE A 378 -12.53 4.50 12.45
C ILE A 378 -13.57 3.62 11.75
N ASP A 379 -13.52 3.58 10.42
CA ASP A 379 -14.42 2.73 9.65
C ASP A 379 -14.02 1.24 9.71
N ASN A 380 -14.82 0.37 9.07
CA ASN A 380 -14.58 -1.08 9.06
C ASN A 380 -13.27 -1.48 8.35
N MET A 381 -12.66 -0.56 7.61
CA MET A 381 -11.39 -0.74 6.90
C MET A 381 -10.20 -0.19 7.71
N GLY A 382 -10.45 0.37 8.90
CA GLY A 382 -9.41 0.94 9.76
C GLY A 382 -9.03 2.38 9.39
N MET A 383 -9.82 3.05 8.54
CA MET A 383 -9.53 4.38 8.03
C MET A 383 -10.28 5.44 8.86
N ALA A 384 -9.59 6.51 9.26
CA ALA A 384 -10.17 7.57 10.07
C ALA A 384 -11.03 8.52 9.22
N GLN A 385 -12.32 8.60 9.49
CA GLN A 385 -13.26 9.51 8.85
C GLN A 385 -13.79 10.51 9.88
N LEU A 386 -14.25 11.67 9.44
CA LEU A 386 -14.88 12.63 10.35
C LEU A 386 -16.07 11.95 11.06
N ALA A 387 -16.16 12.15 12.38
CA ALA A 387 -17.28 11.64 13.14
C ALA A 387 -18.61 12.22 12.63
N LYS A 388 -19.70 11.45 12.79
CA LYS A 388 -21.02 11.90 12.36
C LYS A 388 -21.39 13.22 13.06
N PRO A 389 -21.97 14.20 12.35
CA PRO A 389 -22.28 15.51 12.93
C PRO A 389 -23.27 15.46 14.10
N GLU A 390 -24.06 14.40 14.21
CA GLU A 390 -25.05 14.18 15.27
C GLU A 390 -24.45 13.51 16.51
N GLY A 391 -23.19 13.04 16.42
CA GLY A 391 -22.49 12.37 17.52
C GLY A 391 -21.86 13.34 18.52
N THR A 392 -21.32 12.76 19.58
CA THR A 392 -20.62 13.51 20.63
C THR A 392 -19.14 13.17 20.67
N LEU A 393 -18.35 13.96 21.42
CA LEU A 393 -16.94 13.65 21.65
C LEU A 393 -16.71 12.28 22.31
N GLY A 394 -17.70 11.76 23.05
CA GLY A 394 -17.62 10.40 23.63
C GLY A 394 -17.68 9.28 22.58
N ASP A 395 -18.21 9.56 21.38
CA ASP A 395 -18.41 8.58 20.31
C ASP A 395 -17.27 8.56 19.27
N CYS A 396 -16.27 9.42 19.45
CA CYS A 396 -15.15 9.58 18.53
C CYS A 396 -13.80 9.59 19.24
N MET A 397 -12.73 9.50 18.46
CA MET A 397 -11.36 9.69 18.92
C MET A 397 -10.81 10.97 18.31
N LEU A 398 -9.91 11.65 19.01
CA LEU A 398 -9.27 12.84 18.45
C LEU A 398 -8.12 12.46 17.52
N SER A 399 -7.94 13.17 16.41
CA SER A 399 -6.92 12.87 15.41
C SER A 399 -5.50 12.95 16.00
N SER A 400 -5.29 13.88 16.94
CA SER A 400 -4.04 13.98 17.71
C SER A 400 -3.75 12.74 18.56
N GLU A 401 -4.78 12.03 19.03
CA GLU A 401 -4.64 10.80 19.84
C GLU A 401 -4.34 9.57 18.97
N ILE A 402 -4.74 9.61 17.69
CA ILE A 402 -4.50 8.51 16.73
C ILE A 402 -3.09 8.62 16.12
N TYR A 403 -2.71 9.83 15.72
CA TYR A 403 -1.55 10.05 14.86
C TYR A 403 -0.37 10.73 15.54
N MET A 404 -0.53 11.17 16.80
CA MET A 404 0.40 12.04 17.53
C MET A 404 0.61 13.36 16.79
N LEU A 405 0.12 14.46 17.36
CA LEU A 405 0.08 15.76 16.68
C LEU A 405 1.44 16.17 16.12
N GLU A 406 2.53 15.99 16.88
CA GLU A 406 3.91 16.26 16.48
C GLU A 406 4.34 15.50 15.20
N ARG A 407 3.96 14.23 15.07
CA ARG A 407 4.30 13.42 13.89
C ARG A 407 3.54 13.88 12.64
N VAL A 408 2.29 14.34 12.81
CA VAL A 408 1.50 14.94 11.72
C VAL A 408 2.12 16.26 11.28
N MET A 409 2.57 17.09 12.23
CA MET A 409 3.27 18.35 11.94
C MET A 409 4.54 18.11 11.11
N ASP A 410 5.34 17.12 11.50
CA ASP A 410 6.57 16.74 10.80
C ASP A 410 6.29 16.26 9.38
N GLU A 411 5.28 15.43 9.18
CA GLU A 411 4.89 14.94 7.85
C GLU A 411 4.44 16.08 6.95
N TYR A 412 3.57 16.97 7.44
CA TYR A 412 3.09 18.11 6.67
C TYR A 412 4.24 19.07 6.30
N THR A 413 5.18 19.26 7.21
CA THR A 413 6.39 20.05 6.96
C THR A 413 7.27 19.38 5.89
N ARG A 414 7.47 18.06 5.95
CA ARG A 414 8.23 17.31 4.94
C ARG A 414 7.57 17.37 3.56
N GLU A 415 6.28 17.07 3.47
CA GLU A 415 5.53 17.08 2.21
C GLU A 415 5.55 18.47 1.57
N THR A 416 5.29 19.51 2.36
CA THR A 416 5.33 20.90 1.87
C THR A 416 6.73 21.30 1.42
N ASN A 417 7.78 20.94 2.18
CA ASN A 417 9.17 21.16 1.79
C ASN A 417 9.50 20.45 0.47
N ALA A 418 9.07 19.19 0.29
CA ALA A 418 9.32 18.45 -0.94
C ALA A 418 8.73 19.16 -2.16
N ILE A 419 7.49 19.64 -2.05
CA ILE A 419 6.79 20.36 -3.14
C ILE A 419 7.44 21.73 -3.41
N LEU A 420 7.83 22.48 -2.37
CA LEU A 420 8.42 23.81 -2.52
C LEU A 420 9.92 23.80 -2.84
N SER A 421 10.62 22.69 -2.63
CA SER A 421 12.08 22.58 -2.83
C SER A 421 12.54 22.94 -4.25
N ASN A 422 11.70 22.75 -5.26
CA ASN A 422 12.03 23.14 -6.64
C ASN A 422 12.24 24.65 -6.80
N LEU A 423 11.62 25.48 -5.97
CA LEU A 423 11.81 26.94 -5.99
C LEU A 423 13.19 27.34 -5.46
N THR A 424 13.72 26.61 -4.48
CA THR A 424 15.04 26.90 -3.88
C THR A 424 16.22 26.60 -4.81
N ARG A 425 16.03 25.73 -5.81
CA ARG A 425 17.10 25.37 -6.76
C ARG A 425 17.23 26.33 -7.93
N ALA A 426 16.35 27.31 -8.07
CA ALA A 426 16.48 28.32 -9.09
C ALA A 426 17.73 29.18 -8.78
N PRO A 427 18.73 29.25 -9.68
CA PRO A 427 20.04 29.87 -9.41
C PRO A 427 19.98 31.38 -9.14
N ASN A 428 18.83 32.04 -9.36
CA ASN A 428 18.57 33.45 -9.07
C ASN A 428 17.49 33.65 -7.98
N SER A 429 17.19 32.63 -7.18
CA SER A 429 16.19 32.74 -6.11
C SER A 429 16.70 33.60 -4.95
N THR A 430 16.17 34.81 -4.82
CA THR A 430 16.36 35.71 -3.67
C THR A 430 15.35 35.49 -2.55
N LEU A 431 14.49 34.49 -2.70
CA LEU A 431 13.43 34.16 -1.76
C LEU A 431 13.87 32.99 -0.87
N ARG A 432 13.93 33.23 0.45
CA ARG A 432 14.19 32.20 1.46
C ARG A 432 12.87 31.66 1.99
N PHE A 433 12.78 30.34 2.24
CA PHE A 433 11.58 29.72 2.81
C PHE A 433 11.86 29.23 4.22
N VAL A 434 10.92 29.50 5.12
CA VAL A 434 10.86 28.93 6.46
C VAL A 434 9.51 28.24 6.58
N ILE A 435 9.51 26.92 6.77
CA ILE A 435 8.27 26.15 6.90
C ILE A 435 8.20 25.61 8.31
N ASN A 436 7.13 25.97 9.01
CA ASN A 436 6.86 25.53 10.37
C ASN A 436 5.46 24.94 10.44
N ALA A 437 5.23 24.06 11.41
CA ALA A 437 3.94 23.48 11.67
C ALA A 437 3.60 23.70 13.16
N ALA A 438 2.39 24.20 13.45
CA ALA A 438 1.94 24.55 14.80
C ALA A 438 0.47 24.16 15.06
N GLU A 439 0.09 24.00 16.32
CA GLU A 439 -1.33 23.84 16.66
C GLU A 439 -2.13 25.07 16.23
N GLY A 440 -3.34 24.86 15.73
CA GLY A 440 -4.21 25.96 15.33
C GLY A 440 -4.52 26.92 16.50
N PRO A 441 -4.62 28.23 16.24
CA PRO A 441 -4.73 29.23 17.29
C PRO A 441 -6.10 29.32 17.96
N ASP A 442 -7.16 28.77 17.35
CA ASP A 442 -8.49 28.78 17.95
C ASP A 442 -8.55 27.75 19.09
N THR A 443 -9.03 28.19 20.25
CA THR A 443 -9.10 27.34 21.45
C THR A 443 -10.24 26.34 21.35
N TYR A 444 -9.94 25.07 21.65
CA TYR A 444 -10.96 24.03 21.78
C TYR A 444 -11.72 24.14 23.11
N PRO A 445 -13.02 23.76 23.14
CA PRO A 445 -13.75 23.63 24.39
C PRO A 445 -13.16 22.49 25.24
N GLU A 446 -13.56 22.44 26.51
CA GLU A 446 -13.13 21.38 27.43
C GLU A 446 -13.57 20.00 26.91
N ARG A 447 -12.69 18.99 27.06
CA ARG A 447 -12.90 17.63 26.53
C ARG A 447 -13.89 16.84 27.38
N ILE A 448 -15.16 17.25 27.36
CA ILE A 448 -16.24 16.54 28.02
C ILE A 448 -17.04 15.71 26.99
N PRO A 449 -17.49 14.49 27.33
CA PRO A 449 -18.15 13.58 26.38
C PRO A 449 -19.43 14.15 25.76
N THR A 450 -20.04 15.18 26.35
CA THR A 450 -21.29 15.79 25.89
C THR A 450 -21.10 16.86 24.81
N VAL A 451 -19.87 17.25 24.49
CA VAL A 451 -19.61 18.23 23.42
C VAL A 451 -19.98 17.63 22.08
N SER A 452 -20.63 18.45 21.25
CA SER A 452 -21.02 18.11 19.88
C SER A 452 -19.79 17.87 19.01
N ALA A 453 -19.75 16.72 18.33
CA ALA A 453 -18.69 16.41 17.36
C ALA A 453 -18.66 17.41 16.20
N ARG A 454 -19.83 17.95 15.81
CA ARG A 454 -19.94 18.99 14.79
C ARG A 454 -19.25 20.27 15.20
N ASP A 455 -19.52 20.76 16.40
CA ASP A 455 -18.98 22.04 16.88
C ASP A 455 -17.46 21.94 17.05
N TRP A 456 -17.00 20.80 17.59
CA TRP A 456 -15.58 20.48 17.68
C TRP A 456 -14.89 20.45 16.31
N ASN A 457 -15.46 19.72 15.35
CA ASN A 457 -14.90 19.61 14.00
C ASN A 457 -14.95 20.92 13.23
N THR A 458 -15.87 21.83 13.56
CA THR A 458 -15.90 23.19 12.99
C THR A 458 -14.68 23.99 13.44
N ILE A 459 -14.35 23.95 14.74
CA ILE A 459 -13.13 24.58 15.28
C ILE A 459 -11.89 23.92 14.67
N ALA A 460 -11.88 22.59 14.58
CA ALA A 460 -10.77 21.86 13.96
C ALA A 460 -10.57 22.23 12.50
N GLN A 461 -11.64 22.41 11.74
CA GLN A 461 -11.55 22.83 10.35
C GLN A 461 -11.02 24.25 10.21
N ASN A 462 -11.37 25.18 11.11
CA ASN A 462 -10.81 26.53 11.13
C ASN A 462 -9.32 26.51 11.46
N ASN A 463 -8.93 25.67 12.42
CA ASN A 463 -7.55 25.46 12.83
C ASN A 463 -6.70 24.71 11.81
N ASN A 464 -7.30 24.05 10.82
CA ASN A 464 -6.57 23.30 9.81
C ASN A 464 -6.36 24.15 8.55
N ARG A 465 -5.23 24.85 8.44
CA ARG A 465 -4.94 25.81 7.36
C ARG A 465 -3.45 26.10 7.17
N ILE A 466 -3.10 26.66 6.03
CA ILE A 466 -1.76 27.20 5.74
C ILE A 466 -1.83 28.72 5.77
N GLU A 467 -0.92 29.34 6.50
CA GLU A 467 -0.70 30.78 6.49
C GLU A 467 0.67 31.12 5.90
N LEU A 468 0.69 32.13 5.03
CA LEU A 468 1.88 32.72 4.44
C LEU A 468 2.12 34.09 5.07
N ALA A 469 3.35 34.34 5.46
CA ALA A 469 3.87 35.66 5.78
C ALA A 469 5.10 35.94 4.91
N LEU A 470 5.13 37.13 4.30
CA LEU A 470 6.24 37.57 3.44
C LEU A 470 6.92 38.75 4.13
N THR A 471 8.20 38.60 4.47
CA THR A 471 9.01 39.67 5.05
C THR A 471 10.10 40.06 4.05
N PRO A 472 10.10 41.30 3.53
CA PRO A 472 11.18 41.77 2.67
C PRO A 472 12.51 41.79 3.44
N ASP A 473 13.62 41.60 2.73
CA ASP A 473 14.94 41.82 3.31
C ASP A 473 15.14 43.33 3.55
N GLU A 474 15.59 43.73 4.74
CA GLU A 474 15.98 45.13 4.98
C GLU A 474 17.19 45.47 4.09
N GLU A 475 17.07 46.53 3.28
CA GLU A 475 18.15 47.04 2.40
C GLU A 475 19.32 47.65 3.17
#